data_AF-K1Q4F8-F1
#
_entry.id   AF-K1Q4F8-F1
#
_cell.length_a   1.000
_cell.length_b   1.000
_cell.length_c   1.000
_cell.angle_alpha   90.00
_cell.angle_beta   90.00
_cell.angle_gamma   90.00
#
_symmetry.space_group_name_H-M   'P 1'
#
loop_
_entity.id
_entity.type
_entity.pdbx_description
1 polymer ?
#
loop_
_entity_poly.entity_id
_entity_poly.type
_entity_poly.pdbx_seq_one_letter_code
_entity_poly.pdbx_strand_id
1 'polypeptide(L)'
;MISLLSLPSTPENTNGCCDGYQWDALKNDCVECISGYTGIGCTLTCRYPLYGKNCQQVCKCSRMECNFEFGCRSGEALSTRGYVKAARFISQRYVESHLSVLHKI
;
A
#
# COMPACT_ATOMS: atom_id res chain seq x y z
N MET A 1 15.89 -15.21 -25.60
CA MET A 1 15.26 -15.59 -24.32
C MET A 1 15.38 -14.38 -23.41
N ILE A 2 14.25 -13.84 -22.97
CA ILE A 2 14.14 -12.50 -22.38
C ILE A 2 14.90 -12.47 -21.04
N SER A 3 15.75 -11.46 -20.91
CA SER A 3 16.60 -11.18 -19.77
C SER A 3 15.83 -11.20 -18.45
N LEU A 4 16.17 -12.14 -17.57
CA LEU A 4 15.87 -12.05 -16.15
C LEU A 4 16.71 -10.90 -15.59
N LEU A 5 16.15 -9.68 -15.58
CA LEU A 5 16.69 -8.57 -14.81
C LEU A 5 16.41 -8.84 -13.33
N SER A 6 17.15 -9.78 -12.75
CA SER A 6 17.42 -9.79 -11.32
C SER A 6 18.22 -8.52 -11.03
N LEU A 7 17.56 -7.49 -10.52
CA LEU A 7 18.22 -6.25 -10.13
C LEU A 7 19.35 -6.55 -9.12
N PRO A 8 20.47 -5.82 -9.19
CA PRO A 8 21.69 -6.12 -8.46
C PRO A 8 21.46 -5.99 -6.95
N SER A 9 21.60 -7.11 -6.24
CA SER A 9 21.81 -7.12 -4.79
C SER A 9 23.22 -6.62 -4.50
N THR A 10 23.37 -5.33 -4.22
CA THR A 10 24.61 -4.77 -3.63
C THR A 10 24.26 -3.66 -2.64
N PRO A 11 25.10 -3.37 -1.62
CA PRO A 11 25.96 -4.24 -0.82
C PRO A 11 25.43 -4.34 0.64
N GLU A 12 25.96 -5.29 1.40
CA GLU A 12 25.58 -5.54 2.80
C GLU A 12 25.68 -4.30 3.70
N ASN A 13 24.54 -3.88 4.28
CA ASN A 13 24.50 -3.30 5.63
C ASN A 13 23.10 -3.53 6.23
N THR A 14 23.00 -4.52 7.12
CA THR A 14 21.83 -4.87 7.96
C THR A 14 20.48 -4.99 7.22
N ASN A 15 20.13 -6.19 6.76
CA ASN A 15 18.82 -6.63 6.22
C ASN A 15 18.41 -6.25 4.78
N GLY A 16 19.35 -5.96 3.88
CA GLY A 16 19.27 -6.38 2.45
C GLY A 16 18.23 -5.75 1.49
N CYS A 17 17.34 -4.85 1.92
CA CYS A 17 16.31 -4.26 1.04
C CYS A 17 16.54 -2.76 0.76
N CYS A 18 16.09 -2.31 -0.42
CA CYS A 18 16.14 -0.90 -0.84
C CYS A 18 15.07 -0.05 -0.13
N ASP A 19 15.18 1.27 -0.25
CA ASP A 19 14.14 2.20 0.22
C ASP A 19 12.78 1.89 -0.44
N GLY A 20 11.71 1.93 0.36
CA GLY A 20 10.37 1.51 -0.07
C GLY A 20 10.14 0.00 -0.01
N TYR A 21 11.09 -0.78 0.52
CA TYR A 21 10.97 -2.22 0.70
C TYR A 21 11.32 -2.66 2.12
N GLN A 22 10.75 -3.80 2.53
CA GLN A 22 11.09 -4.51 3.75
C GLN A 22 11.29 -6.00 3.47
N TRP A 23 12.15 -6.64 4.26
CA TRP A 23 12.38 -8.07 4.17
C TRP A 23 11.15 -8.83 4.71
N ASP A 24 10.58 -9.71 3.89
CA ASP A 24 9.53 -10.64 4.29
C ASP A 24 10.13 -12.05 4.43
N ALA A 25 10.29 -12.52 5.67
CA ALA A 25 10.87 -13.83 5.96
C ALA A 25 10.01 -15.00 5.47
N LEU A 26 8.69 -14.82 5.28
CA LEU A 26 7.81 -15.86 4.76
C LEU A 26 7.97 -16.01 3.24
N LYS A 27 8.23 -14.90 2.54
CA LYS A 27 8.47 -14.89 1.09
C LYS A 27 9.95 -15.08 0.74
N ASN A 28 10.83 -14.91 1.73
CA ASN A 28 12.27 -14.86 1.53
C ASN A 28 12.67 -13.83 0.46
N ASP A 29 12.00 -12.67 0.49
CA ASP A 29 12.13 -11.62 -0.53
C ASP A 29 11.86 -10.23 0.05
N CYS A 30 12.31 -9.20 -0.66
CA CYS A 30 12.01 -7.80 -0.36
C CYS A 30 10.63 -7.43 -0.92
N VAL A 31 9.68 -7.16 -0.03
CA VAL A 31 8.33 -6.73 -0.40
C VAL A 31 8.21 -5.22 -0.30
N GLU A 32 7.47 -4.64 -1.23
CA GLU A 32 7.18 -3.21 -1.22
C GLU A 32 6.41 -2.82 0.05
N CYS A 33 6.65 -1.61 0.54
CA CYS A 33 5.94 -1.07 1.69
C CYS A 33 4.45 -0.98 1.44
N ILE A 34 3.68 -1.21 2.51
CA ILE A 34 2.26 -0.92 2.51
C ILE A 34 2.02 0.58 2.25
N SER A 35 0.86 0.88 1.67
CA SER A 35 0.49 2.25 1.31
C SER A 35 0.66 3.18 2.51
N GLY A 36 1.28 4.34 2.29
CA GLY A 36 1.51 5.31 3.34
C GLY A 36 2.77 5.09 4.18
N TYR A 37 3.52 4.01 3.95
CA TYR A 37 4.82 3.76 4.58
C TYR A 37 5.97 3.80 3.57
N THR A 38 7.14 4.19 4.05
CA THR A 38 8.38 4.41 3.30
C THR A 38 9.60 4.20 4.21
N GLY A 39 10.80 4.40 3.70
CA GLY A 39 12.04 4.08 4.39
C GLY A 39 12.44 2.62 4.22
N ILE A 40 13.71 2.34 4.50
CA ILE A 40 14.21 0.96 4.64
C ILE A 40 13.45 0.29 5.78
N GLY A 41 12.81 -0.85 5.50
CA GLY A 41 12.02 -1.58 6.49
C GLY A 41 10.65 -0.95 6.78
N CYS A 42 10.17 -0.03 5.93
CA CYS A 42 8.81 0.52 6.01
C CYS A 42 8.44 1.15 7.36
N THR A 43 9.41 1.75 8.04
CA THR A 43 9.23 2.31 9.40
C THR A 43 8.76 3.76 9.42
N LEU A 44 8.83 4.45 8.28
CA LEU A 44 8.47 5.87 8.17
C LEU A 44 7.10 5.99 7.53
N THR A 45 6.25 6.87 8.05
CA THR A 45 4.99 7.23 7.38
C THR A 45 5.20 8.37 6.39
N CYS A 46 4.33 8.48 5.40
CA CYS A 46 4.34 9.60 4.47
C CYS A 46 4.19 10.92 5.22
N ARG A 47 5.13 11.84 4.98
CA ARG A 47 5.08 13.18 5.54
C ARG A 47 4.04 14.01 4.81
N TYR A 48 3.24 14.78 5.56
CA TYR A 48 2.36 15.78 4.98
C TYR A 48 3.13 16.70 4.01
N PRO A 49 2.59 16.99 2.81
CA PRO A 49 1.23 16.71 2.34
C PRO A 49 1.07 15.39 1.59
N LEU A 50 2.04 14.48 1.69
CA LEU A 50 2.07 13.26 0.89
C LEU A 50 1.31 12.10 1.55
N TYR A 51 0.74 11.23 0.72
CA TYR A 51 0.08 10.01 1.16
C TYR A 51 0.12 8.91 0.07
N GLY A 52 -0.34 7.72 0.43
CA GLY A 52 -0.57 6.63 -0.50
C GLY A 52 0.68 5.80 -0.81
N LYS A 53 0.60 4.98 -1.85
CA LYS A 53 1.72 4.15 -2.31
C LYS A 53 2.93 5.02 -2.66
N ASN A 54 4.08 4.72 -2.05
CA ASN A 54 5.34 5.46 -2.21
C ASN A 54 5.21 6.98 -2.00
N CYS A 55 4.21 7.43 -1.22
CA CYS A 55 3.97 8.84 -0.94
C CYS A 55 3.82 9.73 -2.19
N GLN A 56 3.31 9.19 -3.30
CA GLN A 56 3.20 9.93 -4.56
C GLN A 56 1.91 10.76 -4.70
N GLN A 57 0.97 10.63 -3.75
CA GLN A 57 -0.29 11.37 -3.77
C GLN A 57 -0.20 12.57 -2.82
N VAL A 58 -0.95 13.63 -3.12
CA VAL A 58 -0.90 14.90 -2.36
C VAL A 58 -2.27 15.23 -1.77
N CYS A 59 -2.33 15.39 -0.46
CA CYS A 59 -3.52 15.82 0.26
C CYS A 59 -3.88 17.27 -0.09
N LYS A 60 -5.17 17.51 -0.33
CA LYS A 60 -5.76 18.84 -0.58
C LYS A 60 -6.70 19.29 0.56
N CYS A 61 -6.40 18.85 1.77
CA CYS A 61 -7.14 19.12 3.01
C CYS A 61 -6.17 19.56 4.11
N SER A 62 -6.71 19.88 5.29
CA SER A 62 -5.88 20.22 6.44
C SER A 62 -5.00 19.03 6.87
N ARG A 63 -3.87 19.31 7.52
CA ARG A 63 -2.98 18.26 8.03
C ARG A 63 -3.70 17.25 8.93
N MET A 64 -4.67 17.71 9.73
CA MET A 64 -5.42 16.86 10.65
C MET A 64 -6.37 15.89 9.95
N GLU A 65 -6.77 16.20 8.71
CA GLU A 65 -7.67 15.37 7.90
C GLU A 65 -6.93 14.47 6.92
N CYS A 66 -5.63 14.70 6.73
CA CYS A 66 -4.77 13.94 5.83
C CYS A 66 -4.19 12.71 6.54
N ASN A 67 -4.73 11.55 6.24
CA ASN A 67 -4.16 10.28 6.62
C ASN A 67 -3.05 9.89 5.63
N PHE A 68 -1.91 9.42 6.14
CA PHE A 68 -0.73 9.07 5.34
C PHE A 68 -0.98 7.89 4.37
N GLU A 69 -1.96 7.03 4.64
CA GLU A 69 -2.28 5.85 3.83
C GLU A 69 -3.37 6.14 2.79
N PHE A 70 -4.46 6.78 3.20
CA PHE A 70 -5.65 6.97 2.36
C PHE A 70 -5.89 8.43 1.92
N GLY A 71 -5.09 9.37 2.41
CA GLY A 71 -5.19 10.79 2.09
C GLY A 71 -6.25 11.51 2.90
N CYS A 72 -6.93 12.46 2.28
CA CYS A 72 -7.96 13.22 2.96
C CYS A 72 -9.11 12.32 3.40
N ARG A 73 -9.59 12.49 4.64
CA ARG A 73 -10.94 12.05 5.06
C ARG A 73 -11.96 12.87 4.30
N SER A 74 -12.06 12.60 3.01
CA SER A 74 -13.04 13.20 2.16
C SER A 74 -14.41 12.90 2.73
N GLY A 75 -15.27 13.90 2.82
CA GLY A 75 -16.72 13.69 2.77
C GLY A 75 -17.19 13.02 1.47
N GLU A 76 -16.35 12.26 0.76
CA GLU A 76 -16.72 11.51 -0.46
C GLU A 76 -17.69 10.38 -0.16
N ALA A 77 -17.79 9.90 1.09
CA ALA A 77 -18.91 9.04 1.48
C ALA A 77 -20.27 9.73 1.29
N LEU A 78 -20.32 11.07 1.31
CA LEU A 78 -21.52 11.87 1.03
C LEU A 78 -21.67 12.20 -0.47
N SER A 79 -20.69 11.83 -1.31
CA SER A 79 -20.78 11.93 -2.77
C SER A 79 -21.33 10.62 -3.34
N THR A 80 -22.30 10.70 -4.25
CA THR A 80 -22.85 9.53 -4.95
C THR A 80 -21.75 8.69 -5.61
N ARG A 81 -20.69 9.32 -6.12
CA ARG A 81 -19.55 8.63 -6.74
C ARG A 81 -18.68 7.91 -5.71
N GLY A 82 -18.51 8.48 -4.53
CA GLY A 82 -17.78 7.84 -3.43
C GLY A 82 -18.57 6.71 -2.79
N TYR A 83 -19.90 6.87 -2.61
CA TYR A 83 -20.80 5.80 -2.19
C TYR A 83 -20.73 4.59 -3.14
N VAL A 84 -20.79 4.82 -4.46
CA VAL A 84 -20.75 3.73 -5.45
C VAL A 84 -19.38 3.03 -5.47
N LYS A 85 -18.27 3.76 -5.29
CA LYS A 85 -16.93 3.15 -5.16
C LYS A 85 -16.82 2.32 -3.87
N ALA A 86 -17.30 2.85 -2.75
CA ALA A 86 -17.31 2.16 -1.47
C ALA A 86 -18.18 0.88 -1.53
N ALA A 87 -19.39 0.98 -2.10
CA ALA A 87 -20.28 -0.17 -2.30
C ALA A 87 -19.63 -1.26 -3.16
N ARG A 88 -18.90 -0.89 -4.23
CA ARG A 88 -18.14 -1.86 -5.04
C ARG A 88 -17.03 -2.54 -4.23
N PHE A 89 -16.27 -1.78 -3.45
CA PHE A 89 -15.23 -2.34 -2.59
C PHE A 89 -15.79 -3.28 -1.51
N ILE A 90 -16.92 -2.91 -0.89
CA ILE A 90 -17.63 -3.77 0.07
C ILE A 90 -18.14 -5.05 -0.61
N SER A 91 -18.71 -4.94 -1.81
CA SER A 91 -19.18 -6.10 -2.58
C SER A 91 -18.03 -7.03 -3.02
N GLN A 92 -16.87 -6.48 -3.39
CA GLN A 92 -15.69 -7.26 -3.74
C GLN A 92 -15.16 -8.05 -2.53
N ARG A 93 -15.07 -7.42 -1.36
CA ARG A 93 -14.71 -8.13 -0.11
C ARG A 93 -15.69 -9.26 0.23
N TYR A 94 -16.98 -9.07 -0.01
CA TYR A 94 -18.00 -10.11 0.18
C TYR A 94 -17.76 -11.31 -0.74
N VAL A 95 -17.44 -11.07 -2.01
CA VAL A 95 -17.14 -12.13 -3.00
C VAL A 95 -15.83 -12.84 -2.68
N GLU A 96 -14.77 -12.14 -2.31
CA GLU A 96 -13.49 -12.74 -1.91
C GLU A 96 -13.64 -13.62 -0.67
N SER A 97 -14.41 -13.16 0.33
CA SER A 97 -14.74 -13.95 1.52
C SER A 97 -15.49 -15.24 1.16
N HIS A 98 -16.37 -15.22 0.16
CA HIS A 98 -17.09 -16.42 -0.30
C HIS A 98 -16.20 -17.34 -1.15
N LEU A 99 -15.26 -16.80 -1.92
CA LEU A 99 -14.30 -17.58 -2.71
C LEU A 99 -13.34 -18.38 -1.81
N SER A 100 -12.91 -17.81 -0.67
CA SER A 100 -12.11 -18.52 0.33
C SER A 100 -12.84 -19.66 1.06
N VAL A 101 -14.18 -19.69 1.01
CA VAL A 101 -14.99 -20.80 1.56
C VAL A 101 -15.13 -21.93 0.54
N LEU A 102 -15.29 -21.62 -0.75
CA LEU A 102 -15.41 -22.62 -1.82
C LEU A 102 -14.11 -23.37 -2.12
N HIS A 103 -12.94 -22.73 -2.01
CA HIS A 103 -11.64 -23.39 -2.23
C HIS A 103 -11.12 -24.21 -1.02
N LYS A 104 -11.93 -24.36 0.03
CA LYS A 104 -11.61 -25.15 1.24
C LYS A 104 -12.43 -26.44 1.39
N ILE A 105 -13.22 -26.81 0.37
CA ILE A 105 -13.97 -28.08 0.28
C ILE A 105 -13.30 -28.99 -0.74
#